data_AF-A0A7M1AY51-F1
#
_entry.id   AF-A0A7M1AY51-F1
#
_cell.length_a   1.000
_cell.length_b   1.000
_cell.length_c   1.000
_cell.angle_alpha   90.00
_cell.angle_beta   90.00
_cell.angle_gamma   90.00
#
_symmetry.space_group_name_H-M   'P 1'
#
loop_
_entity.id
_entity.type
_entity.pdbx_description
1 polymer ?
#
loop_
_entity_poly.entity_id
_entity_poly.type
_entity_poly.pdbx_seq_one_letter_code
_entity_poly.pdbx_strand_id
1 'polypeptide(L)'
;MKRNIFLDFSYLLVIAASFGGVLALGAIVAPVVFHTDTMLVGIFLDNYNAGIIMGEIFRRFSYWIYFLAAYVFVYEALMYKQGQRDNIALISCFLTIATALMFSAVYSPKILAMQALGTEATQSDTFQNIHIASEIDFKILAVSLLVLFIRRLMLLRIS
;
A
#
# COMPACT_ATOMS: atom_id res chain seq x y z
N MET A 1 -27.37 19.16 6.57
CA MET A 1 -26.02 19.56 7.05
C MET A 1 -25.17 19.93 5.85
N LYS A 2 -24.45 21.06 5.88
CA LYS A 2 -23.61 21.48 4.75
C LYS A 2 -22.50 20.45 4.51
N ARG A 3 -22.48 19.85 3.32
CA ARG A 3 -21.43 18.91 2.89
C ARG A 3 -20.13 19.69 2.69
N ASN A 4 -19.07 19.31 3.40
CA ASN A 4 -17.77 19.97 3.29
C ASN A 4 -17.04 19.42 2.06
N ILE A 5 -17.28 20.04 0.90
CA ILE A 5 -16.68 19.67 -0.39
C ILE A 5 -15.14 19.54 -0.29
N PHE A 6 -14.50 20.37 0.53
CA PHE A 6 -13.06 20.30 0.77
C PHE A 6 -12.63 18.99 1.44
N LEU A 7 -13.43 18.44 2.36
CA LEU A 7 -13.13 17.15 3.00
C LEU A 7 -13.22 16.01 1.99
N ASP A 8 -14.31 15.96 1.22
CA ASP A 8 -14.52 14.93 0.19
C ASP A 8 -13.41 14.96 -0.87
N PHE A 9 -13.02 16.16 -1.31
CA PHE A 9 -11.95 16.34 -2.28
C PHE A 9 -10.58 15.92 -1.71
N SER A 10 -10.27 16.33 -0.48
CA SER A 10 -9.03 15.90 0.19
C SER A 10 -8.96 14.39 0.35
N TYR A 11 -10.10 13.75 0.61
CA TYR A 11 -10.20 12.29 0.73
C TYR A 11 -9.89 11.57 -0.58
N LEU A 12 -10.53 11.99 -1.67
CA LEU A 12 -10.24 11.45 -3.00
C LEU A 12 -8.78 11.67 -3.42
N LEU A 13 -8.21 12.82 -3.09
CA LEU A 13 -6.81 13.14 -3.38
C LEU A 13 -5.86 12.18 -2.63
N VAL A 14 -6.10 11.92 -1.34
CA VAL A 14 -5.26 10.99 -0.56
C VAL A 14 -5.37 9.57 -1.09
N ILE A 15 -6.57 9.10 -1.45
CA ILE A 15 -6.74 7.75 -2.04
C ILE A 15 -6.00 7.67 -3.38
N ALA A 16 -6.19 8.64 -4.26
CA ALA A 16 -5.56 8.66 -5.58
C ALA A 16 -4.03 8.74 -5.49
N ALA A 17 -3.49 9.59 -4.61
CA ALA A 17 -2.06 9.70 -4.36
C ALA A 17 -1.49 8.38 -3.83
N SER A 18 -2.21 7.72 -2.93
CA SER A 18 -1.80 6.42 -2.38
C SER A 18 -1.81 5.31 -3.42
N PHE A 19 -2.84 5.27 -4.26
CA PHE A 19 -2.91 4.36 -5.40
C PHE A 19 -1.73 4.58 -6.37
N GLY A 20 -1.43 5.84 -6.70
CA GLY A 20 -0.26 6.20 -7.50
C GLY A 20 1.06 5.76 -6.87
N GLY A 21 1.21 5.94 -5.54
CA GLY A 21 2.37 5.47 -4.80
C GLY A 21 2.55 3.95 -4.84
N VAL A 22 1.46 3.19 -4.66
CA VAL A 22 1.46 1.73 -4.76
C VAL A 22 1.88 1.26 -6.16
N LEU A 23 1.32 1.87 -7.21
CA LEU A 23 1.71 1.54 -8.58
C LEU A 23 3.16 1.91 -8.89
N ALA A 24 3.62 3.08 -8.45
CA ALA A 24 5.01 3.50 -8.66
C ALA A 24 5.98 2.53 -7.97
N LEU A 25 5.70 2.14 -6.73
CA LEU A 25 6.56 1.21 -6.00
C LEU A 25 6.60 -0.18 -6.63
N GLY A 26 5.44 -0.73 -6.98
CA GLY A 26 5.33 -2.07 -7.53
C GLY A 26 5.81 -2.18 -8.98
N ALA A 27 5.35 -1.28 -9.86
CA ALA A 27 5.58 -1.40 -11.30
C ALA A 27 6.83 -0.66 -11.80
N ILE A 28 7.29 0.38 -11.09
CA ILE A 28 8.39 1.23 -11.55
C ILE A 28 9.65 1.03 -10.70
N VAL A 29 9.52 1.15 -9.37
CA VAL A 29 10.70 1.10 -8.47
C VAL A 29 11.26 -0.32 -8.36
N ALA A 30 10.41 -1.34 -8.19
CA ALA A 30 10.87 -2.72 -8.08
C ALA A 30 11.79 -3.16 -9.24
N PRO A 31 11.43 -3.02 -10.54
CA PRO A 31 12.32 -3.44 -11.61
C PRO A 31 13.62 -2.63 -11.65
N VAL A 32 13.58 -1.33 -11.32
CA VAL A 32 14.78 -0.49 -11.29
C VAL A 32 15.75 -0.94 -10.18
N VAL A 33 15.23 -1.28 -9.00
CA VAL A 33 16.06 -1.74 -7.88
C VAL A 33 16.67 -3.12 -8.14
N PHE A 34 15.92 -4.05 -8.76
CA PHE A 34 16.39 -5.41 -8.97
C PHE A 34 17.17 -5.65 -10.28
N HIS A 35 17.05 -4.79 -11.30
CA HIS A 35 17.79 -4.91 -12.57
C HIS A 35 18.92 -3.87 -12.71
N THR A 36 19.52 -3.51 -11.57
CA THR A 36 20.59 -2.50 -11.52
C THR A 36 21.85 -2.95 -12.29
N ASP A 37 22.07 -4.26 -12.44
CA ASP A 37 23.14 -4.88 -13.21
C ASP A 37 23.15 -4.47 -14.70
N THR A 38 21.97 -4.21 -15.27
CA THR A 38 21.84 -3.72 -16.65
C THR A 38 22.09 -2.22 -16.78
N MET A 39 22.11 -1.48 -15.67
CA MET A 39 22.17 -0.02 -15.63
C MET A 39 23.53 0.52 -15.14
N LEU A 40 24.21 -0.21 -14.25
CA LEU A 40 25.48 0.21 -13.67
C LEU A 40 26.66 -0.56 -14.27
N VAL A 41 27.58 0.17 -14.90
CA VAL A 41 28.85 -0.40 -15.37
C VAL A 41 29.84 -0.46 -14.20
N GLY A 42 30.20 -1.66 -13.76
CA GLY A 42 31.27 -1.89 -12.78
C GLY A 42 30.85 -2.03 -11.31
N ILE A 43 29.56 -1.95 -10.99
CA ILE A 43 29.01 -2.22 -9.66
C ILE A 43 28.01 -3.36 -9.77
N PHE A 44 28.38 -4.55 -9.28
CA PHE A 44 27.45 -5.67 -9.14
C PHE A 44 26.70 -5.55 -7.82
N LEU A 45 25.45 -5.11 -7.89
CA LEU A 45 24.54 -5.17 -6.75
C LEU A 45 23.86 -6.54 -6.75
N ASP A 46 24.24 -7.41 -5.81
CA ASP A 46 23.56 -8.70 -5.64
C ASP A 46 22.08 -8.49 -5.26
N ASN A 47 21.23 -9.45 -5.64
CA ASN A 47 19.78 -9.42 -5.39
C ASN A 47 19.45 -9.25 -3.91
N TYR A 48 20.30 -9.76 -3.02
CA TYR A 48 20.17 -9.55 -1.59
C TYR A 48 20.31 -8.07 -1.20
N ASN A 49 21.32 -7.37 -1.74
CA ASN A 49 21.55 -5.95 -1.48
C ASN A 49 20.46 -5.07 -2.10
N ALA A 50 20.00 -5.42 -3.31
CA ALA A 50 18.82 -4.80 -3.92
C ALA A 50 17.57 -4.98 -3.03
N GLY A 51 17.40 -6.17 -2.46
CA GLY A 51 16.33 -6.47 -1.50
C GLY A 51 16.39 -5.60 -0.25
N ILE A 52 17.58 -5.32 0.31
CA ILE A 52 17.74 -4.42 1.46
C ILE A 52 17.27 -3.01 1.11
N ILE A 53 17.66 -2.50 -0.06
CA ILE A 53 17.24 -1.17 -0.53
C ILE A 53 15.73 -1.12 -0.69
N MET A 54 15.13 -2.14 -1.33
CA MET A 54 13.68 -2.22 -1.51
C MET A 54 12.94 -2.31 -0.18
N GLY A 55 13.45 -3.08 0.77
CA GLY A 55 12.91 -3.20 2.13
C GLY A 55 12.86 -1.85 2.84
N GLU A 56 13.92 -1.04 2.73
CA GLU A 56 13.99 0.29 3.32
C GLU A 56 13.01 1.29 2.65
N ILE A 57 12.84 1.21 1.33
CA ILE A 57 11.83 1.99 0.61
C ILE A 57 10.43 1.65 1.13
N PHE A 58 10.10 0.35 1.24
CA PHE A 58 8.81 -0.10 1.77
C PHE A 58 8.61 0.26 3.24
N ARG A 59 9.67 0.25 4.06
CA ARG A 59 9.61 0.71 5.45
C ARG A 59 9.20 2.18 5.54
N ARG A 60 9.79 3.04 4.70
CA ARG A 60 9.44 4.47 4.66
C ARG A 60 8.04 4.69 4.12
N PHE A 61 7.65 3.95 3.09
CA PHE A 61 6.30 4.00 2.55
C PHE A 61 5.24 3.48 3.54
N SER A 62 5.61 2.56 4.44
CA SER A 62 4.71 2.05 5.46
C SER A 62 4.20 3.15 6.40
N TYR A 63 4.99 4.20 6.66
CA TYR A 63 4.50 5.37 7.41
C TYR A 63 3.35 6.08 6.69
N TRP A 64 3.42 6.20 5.36
CA TRP A 64 2.33 6.74 4.55
C TRP A 64 1.10 5.81 4.57
N ILE A 65 1.32 4.50 4.52
CA ILE A 65 0.24 3.51 4.59
C ILE A 65 -0.48 3.54 5.95
N TYR A 66 0.25 3.71 7.06
CA TYR A 66 -0.38 3.90 8.37
C TYR A 66 -1.26 5.15 8.42
N PHE A 67 -0.75 6.26 7.89
CA PHE A 67 -1.53 7.50 7.75
C PHE A 67 -2.79 7.27 6.91
N LEU A 68 -2.66 6.61 5.76
CA LEU A 68 -3.76 6.25 4.87
C LEU A 68 -4.83 5.42 5.60
N ALA A 69 -4.43 4.38 6.32
CA ALA A 69 -5.36 3.51 7.05
C ALA A 69 -6.15 4.30 8.10
N ALA A 70 -5.47 5.13 8.90
CA ALA A 70 -6.12 5.98 9.89
C ALA A 70 -7.06 7.00 9.25
N TYR A 71 -6.63 7.62 8.15
CA TYR A 71 -7.41 8.64 7.45
C TYR A 71 -8.66 8.06 6.80
N VAL A 72 -8.56 6.90 6.13
CA VAL A 72 -9.70 6.16 5.57
C VAL A 72 -10.67 5.75 6.66
N PHE A 73 -10.18 5.22 7.77
CA PHE A 73 -11.03 4.86 8.90
C PHE A 73 -11.84 6.04 9.45
N VAL A 74 -11.18 7.18 9.70
CA VAL A 74 -11.85 8.37 10.25
C VAL A 74 -12.89 8.91 9.26
N TYR A 75 -12.53 9.06 7.98
CA TYR A 75 -13.45 9.60 6.98
C TYR A 75 -14.69 8.70 6.81
N GLU A 76 -14.49 7.39 6.68
CA GLU A 76 -15.57 6.43 6.46
C GLU A 76 -16.48 6.32 7.70
N ALA A 77 -15.91 6.37 8.92
CA ALA A 77 -16.69 6.42 10.15
C ALA A 77 -17.57 7.67 10.24
N LEU A 78 -17.05 8.84 9.83
CA LEU A 78 -17.83 10.08 9.78
C LEU A 78 -18.98 10.00 8.77
N MET A 79 -18.72 9.46 7.58
CA MET A 79 -19.74 9.29 6.53
C MET A 79 -20.81 8.25 6.92
N TYR A 80 -20.42 7.19 7.61
CA TYR A 80 -21.34 6.19 8.14
C TYR A 80 -22.29 6.81 9.18
N LYS A 81 -21.76 7.65 10.08
CA LYS A 81 -22.56 8.40 11.07
C LYS A 81 -23.53 9.39 10.42
N GLN A 82 -23.17 9.94 9.26
CA GLN A 82 -24.01 10.85 8.47
C GLN A 82 -25.08 10.14 7.63
N GLY A 83 -25.15 8.79 7.68
CA GLY A 83 -26.20 8.01 7.02
C GLY A 83 -25.86 7.53 5.61
N GLN A 84 -24.66 7.79 5.09
CA GLN A 84 -24.20 7.27 3.80
C GLN A 84 -23.69 5.82 3.94
N ARG A 85 -24.61 4.87 4.11
CA ARG A 85 -24.32 3.45 4.33
C ARG A 85 -24.27 2.66 3.03
N ASP A 86 -23.23 2.90 2.24
CA ASP A 86 -22.99 2.13 1.02
C ASP A 86 -22.16 0.87 1.31
N ASN A 87 -22.73 -0.31 1.00
CA ASN A 87 -22.07 -1.59 1.29
C ASN A 87 -20.75 -1.76 0.52
N ILE A 88 -20.66 -1.27 -0.72
CA ILE A 88 -19.45 -1.39 -1.54
C ILE A 88 -18.34 -0.53 -0.94
N ALA A 89 -18.63 0.73 -0.61
CA ALA A 89 -17.67 1.61 0.03
C ALA A 89 -17.17 1.05 1.37
N LEU A 90 -18.05 0.46 2.18
CA LEU A 90 -17.68 -0.16 3.46
C LEU A 90 -16.77 -1.39 3.28
N ILE A 91 -17.09 -2.28 2.34
CA ILE A 91 -16.25 -3.46 2.06
C ILE A 91 -14.88 -3.01 1.53
N SER A 92 -14.84 -2.06 0.59
CA SER A 92 -13.59 -1.53 0.05
C SER A 92 -12.76 -0.79 1.09
N CYS A 93 -13.41 -0.04 1.99
CA CYS A 93 -12.77 0.60 3.15
C CYS A 93 -12.13 -0.46 4.06
N PHE A 94 -12.89 -1.49 4.44
CA PHE A 94 -12.37 -2.57 5.29
C PHE A 94 -11.17 -3.26 4.64
N LEU A 95 -11.27 -3.63 3.36
CA LEU A 95 -10.16 -4.24 2.62
C LEU A 95 -8.94 -3.32 2.56
N THR A 96 -9.14 -2.03 2.29
CA THR A 96 -8.06 -1.03 2.25
C THR A 96 -7.34 -0.97 3.59
N ILE A 97 -8.08 -0.87 4.70
CA ILE A 97 -7.49 -0.79 6.04
C ILE A 97 -6.79 -2.09 6.42
N ALA A 98 -7.43 -3.24 6.16
CA ALA A 98 -6.89 -4.55 6.50
C ALA A 98 -5.57 -4.81 5.75
N THR A 99 -5.54 -4.59 4.44
CA THR A 99 -4.35 -4.78 3.60
C THR A 99 -3.27 -3.74 3.92
N ALA A 100 -3.64 -2.47 4.14
CA ALA A 100 -2.71 -1.44 4.58
C ALA A 100 -1.99 -1.82 5.89
N LEU A 101 -2.73 -2.30 6.89
CA LEU A 101 -2.16 -2.73 8.17
C LEU A 101 -1.37 -4.04 8.05
N MET A 102 -1.84 -4.99 7.24
CA MET A 102 -1.09 -6.23 6.96
C MET A 102 0.28 -5.92 6.34
N PHE A 103 0.31 -5.08 5.30
CA PHE A 103 1.55 -4.66 4.67
C PHE A 103 2.50 -3.95 5.66
N SER A 104 2.00 -2.92 6.33
CA SER A 104 2.83 -2.02 7.13
C SER A 104 3.23 -2.59 8.50
N ALA A 105 2.36 -3.36 9.15
CA ALA A 105 2.57 -3.88 10.50
C ALA A 105 3.03 -5.34 10.55
N VAL A 106 2.80 -6.11 9.50
CA VAL A 106 3.11 -7.55 9.49
C VAL A 106 4.18 -7.87 8.46
N TYR A 107 3.94 -7.58 7.18
CA TYR A 107 4.82 -8.02 6.10
C TYR A 107 6.14 -7.24 6.06
N SER A 108 6.09 -5.90 6.01
CA SER A 108 7.29 -5.06 5.98
C SER A 108 8.27 -5.37 7.13
N PRO A 109 7.86 -5.39 8.42
CA PRO A 109 8.79 -5.68 9.50
C PRO A 109 9.32 -7.12 9.49
N LYS A 110 8.51 -8.12 9.07
CA LYS A 110 8.98 -9.50 8.95
C LYS A 110 10.03 -9.67 7.86
N ILE A 111 9.82 -9.05 6.70
CA ILE A 111 10.79 -9.06 5.58
C ILE A 111 12.11 -8.44 6.05
N LEU A 112 12.06 -7.28 6.70
CA LEU A 112 13.25 -6.61 7.24
C LEU A 112 13.97 -7.44 8.30
N ALA A 113 13.22 -8.07 9.22
CA ALA A 113 13.79 -8.94 10.24
C ALA A 113 14.51 -10.15 9.61
N MET A 114 13.90 -10.78 8.60
CA MET A 114 14.53 -11.90 7.89
C MET A 114 15.75 -11.47 7.07
N GLN A 115 15.71 -10.29 6.44
CA GLN A 115 16.86 -9.73 5.75
C GLN A 115 18.02 -9.43 6.72
N ALA A 116 17.73 -8.96 7.93
CA ALA A 116 18.72 -8.69 8.96
C ALA A 116 19.41 -9.96 9.51
N LEU A 117 18.78 -11.13 9.38
CA LEU A 117 19.36 -12.43 9.75
C LEU A 117 20.37 -12.97 8.72
N GLY A 118 20.50 -12.32 7.56
CA GLY A 118 21.46 -12.68 6.53
C GLY A 118 20.85 -13.45 5.35
N THR A 119 21.71 -13.85 4.43
CA THR A 119 21.34 -14.45 3.14
C THR A 119 20.64 -15.80 3.29
N GLU A 120 21.05 -16.63 4.26
CA GLU A 120 20.43 -17.94 4.52
C GLU A 120 18.94 -17.82 4.86
N ALA A 121 18.55 -16.82 5.65
CA ALA A 121 17.15 -16.58 5.99
C ALA A 121 16.32 -16.12 4.78
N THR A 122 16.93 -15.35 3.87
CA THR A 122 16.26 -14.88 2.64
C THR A 122 16.09 -15.95 1.57
N GLN A 123 16.85 -17.05 1.63
CA GLN A 123 16.67 -18.18 0.73
C GLN A 123 15.70 -19.24 1.26
N SER A 124 15.18 -19.06 2.47
CA SER A 124 14.20 -19.98 3.05
C SER A 124 12.85 -19.91 2.33
N ASP A 125 12.14 -21.05 2.27
CA ASP A 125 10.75 -21.10 1.78
C ASP A 125 9.83 -20.15 2.55
N THR A 126 10.14 -19.92 3.83
CA THR A 126 9.38 -19.00 4.68
C THR A 126 9.48 -17.57 4.18
N PHE A 127 10.68 -17.12 3.79
CA PHE A 127 10.89 -15.79 3.23
C PHE A 127 10.15 -15.65 1.89
N GLN A 128 10.28 -16.63 1.00
CA GLN A 128 9.61 -16.59 -0.30
C GLN A 128 8.08 -16.49 -0.15
N ASN A 129 7.51 -17.28 0.76
CA ASN A 129 6.07 -17.25 1.04
C ASN A 129 5.62 -15.90 1.61
N ILE A 130 6.39 -15.30 2.52
CA ILE A 130 6.09 -13.97 3.07
C ILE A 130 6.23 -12.89 1.99
N HIS A 131 7.26 -12.98 1.15
CA HIS A 131 7.48 -12.04 0.07
C HIS A 131 6.33 -12.06 -0.94
N ILE A 132 5.96 -13.24 -1.45
CA ILE A 132 4.83 -13.43 -2.36
C ILE A 132 3.52 -12.98 -1.72
N ALA A 133 3.28 -13.32 -0.45
CA ALA A 133 2.09 -12.86 0.28
C ALA A 133 2.03 -11.33 0.36
N SER A 134 3.17 -10.68 0.61
CA SER A 134 3.24 -9.21 0.64
C SER A 134 2.96 -8.56 -0.70
N GLU A 135 3.42 -9.16 -1.82
CA GLU A 135 3.11 -8.66 -3.16
C GLU A 135 1.63 -8.80 -3.50
N ILE A 136 1.01 -9.92 -3.12
CA ILE A 136 -0.42 -10.15 -3.33
C ILE A 136 -1.23 -9.13 -2.52
N ASP A 137 -0.88 -8.95 -1.25
CA ASP A 137 -1.52 -7.96 -0.38
C ASP A 137 -1.40 -6.54 -0.95
N PHE A 138 -0.24 -6.18 -1.49
CA PHE A 138 -0.01 -4.88 -2.12
C PHE A 138 -0.87 -4.68 -3.39
N LYS A 139 -1.09 -5.73 -4.19
CA LYS A 139 -2.01 -5.71 -5.34
C LYS A 139 -3.46 -5.58 -4.90
N ILE A 140 -3.87 -6.29 -3.84
CA ILE A 140 -5.21 -6.17 -3.26
C ILE A 140 -5.44 -4.75 -2.74
N LEU A 141 -4.45 -4.16 -2.06
CA LEU A 141 -4.49 -2.76 -1.63
C LEU A 141 -4.73 -1.82 -2.81
N ALA A 142 -4.00 -1.98 -3.92
CA ALA A 142 -4.19 -1.17 -5.14
C ALA A 142 -5.64 -1.26 -5.67
N VAL A 143 -6.17 -2.47 -5.81
CA VAL A 143 -7.54 -2.69 -6.30
C VAL A 143 -8.57 -2.13 -5.33
N SER A 144 -8.40 -2.33 -4.03
CA SER A 144 -9.32 -1.82 -3.00
C SER A 144 -9.38 -0.29 -2.99
N LEU A 145 -8.23 0.39 -3.13
CA LEU A 145 -8.15 1.85 -3.25
C LEU A 145 -8.86 2.36 -4.51
N LEU A 146 -8.67 1.67 -5.64
CA LEU A 146 -9.33 2.04 -6.89
C LEU A 146 -10.86 1.92 -6.79
N VAL A 147 -11.36 0.80 -6.24
CA VAL A 147 -12.80 0.60 -6.04
C VAL A 147 -13.36 1.63 -5.07
N LEU A 148 -12.66 1.89 -3.96
CA LEU A 148 -13.07 2.89 -2.97
C LEU A 148 -13.13 4.30 -3.58
N PHE A 149 -12.13 4.68 -4.37
CA PHE A 149 -12.08 5.95 -5.10
C PHE A 149 -13.27 6.10 -6.04
N ILE A 150 -13.49 5.12 -6.94
CA ILE A 150 -14.57 5.16 -7.92
C ILE A 150 -15.92 5.24 -7.21
N ARG A 151 -16.13 4.40 -6.18
CA ARG A 151 -17.41 4.36 -5.48
C ARG A 151 -17.71 5.68 -4.77
N ARG A 152 -16.71 6.28 -4.13
CA ARG A 152 -16.85 7.58 -3.47
C ARG A 152 -17.10 8.71 -4.45
N LEU A 153 -16.44 8.70 -5.61
CA LEU A 153 -16.71 9.64 -6.69
C LEU A 153 -18.16 9.52 -7.21
N MET A 154 -18.68 8.31 -7.38
CA MET A 154 -20.07 8.10 -7.79
C MET A 154 -21.08 8.60 -6.75
N LEU A 155 -20.85 8.35 -5.47
CA LEU A 155 -21.71 8.83 -4.39
C LEU A 155 -21.73 10.36 -4.31
N LEU A 156 -20.62 11.03 -4.61
CA LEU A 156 -20.53 12.49 -4.67
C LEU A 156 -21.33 13.11 -5.83
N ARG A 157 -21.50 12.38 -6.93
CA ARG A 157 -22.29 12.81 -8.09
C ARG A 157 -23.80 12.70 -7.84
N ILE A 158 -24.23 11.69 -7.07
CA ILE A 158 -25.65 11.36 -6.87
C ILE A 158 -26.24 12.12 -5.67
N SER A 159 -25.41 12.48 -4.68
CA SER A 159 -25.79 13.29 -3.52
C SER A 159 -25.68 14.79 -3.78
#